data_AF-A0A819NFM0-F1
#
_entry.id   AF-A0A819NFM0-F1
#
_cell.length_a   1.000
_cell.length_b   1.000
_cell.length_c   1.000
_cell.angle_alpha   90.00
_cell.angle_beta   90.00
_cell.angle_gamma   90.00
#
_symmetry.space_group_name_H-M   'P 1'
#
loop_
_entity.id
_entity.type
_entity.pdbx_description
1 polymer ?
#
loop_
_entity_poly.entity_id
_entity_poly.type
_entity_poly.pdbx_seq_one_letter_code
_entity_poly.pdbx_strand_id
1 'polypeptide(L)'
;VTLDMLINHMDKLPVRSVYNVLQKNPRYLHAYLDAVFSKNPNDSRDYHTLQVSLYADYEPDKLIGFLRKAGNYNLQEALAICDKKQLHRETVFLYGRAGNGRVALQII
;
A
#
# COMPACT_ATOMS: atom_id res chain seq x y z
N VAL A 1 11.41 2.14 -22.63
CA VAL A 1 11.58 0.85 -21.91
C VAL A 1 10.47 0.77 -20.89
N THR A 2 9.51 -0.12 -21.13
CA THR A 2 8.19 -0.17 -20.48
C THR A 2 8.32 -0.75 -19.08
N LEU A 3 7.64 -0.15 -18.10
CA LEU A 3 7.58 -0.62 -16.71
C LEU A 3 7.29 -2.13 -16.62
N ASP A 4 6.49 -2.63 -17.56
CA ASP A 4 6.18 -4.03 -17.80
C ASP A 4 7.40 -4.97 -17.93
N MET A 5 8.47 -4.53 -18.60
CA MET A 5 9.66 -5.39 -18.79
C MET A 5 10.44 -5.56 -17.48
N LEU A 6 10.53 -4.50 -16.67
CA LEU A 6 11.15 -4.55 -15.35
C LEU A 6 10.33 -5.42 -14.40
N ILE A 7 9.01 -5.24 -14.39
CA ILE A 7 8.09 -6.01 -13.56
C ILE A 7 8.14 -7.51 -13.94
N ASN A 8 8.15 -7.84 -15.23
CA ASN A 8 8.19 -9.24 -15.69
C ASN A 8 9.51 -9.95 -15.37
N HIS A 9 10.63 -9.22 -15.28
CA HIS A 9 11.91 -9.79 -14.83
C HIS A 9 12.07 -9.81 -13.31
N MET A 10 11.43 -8.88 -12.58
CA MET A 10 11.50 -8.80 -11.12
C MET A 10 10.59 -9.80 -10.40
N ASP A 11 9.71 -10.51 -11.11
CA ASP A 11 8.86 -11.59 -10.58
C ASP A 11 9.65 -12.68 -9.81
N LYS A 12 10.93 -12.84 -10.15
CA LYS A 12 11.83 -13.81 -9.53
C LYS A 12 12.60 -13.26 -8.33
N LEU A 13 12.45 -11.98 -7.99
CA LEU A 13 13.20 -11.33 -6.92
C LEU A 13 12.29 -11.13 -5.70
N PRO A 14 12.76 -11.48 -4.49
CA PRO A 14 11.99 -11.27 -3.29
C PRO A 14 11.75 -9.76 -3.08
N VAL A 15 10.53 -9.40 -2.68
CA VAL A 15 10.09 -8.00 -2.47
C VAL A 15 11.06 -7.22 -1.58
N ARG A 16 11.68 -7.91 -0.61
CA ARG A 16 12.70 -7.36 0.29
C ARG A 16 13.98 -6.88 -0.41
N SER A 17 14.47 -7.63 -1.39
CA SER A 17 15.65 -7.23 -2.15
C SER A 17 15.35 -6.03 -3.03
N VAL A 18 14.17 -6.01 -3.64
CA VAL A 18 13.71 -4.90 -4.48
C VAL A 18 13.47 -3.65 -3.62
N TYR A 19 12.90 -3.79 -2.42
CA TYR A 19 12.74 -2.71 -1.47
C TYR A 19 14.07 -2.03 -1.14
N ASN A 20 15.13 -2.78 -0.85
CA ASN A 20 16.43 -2.21 -0.48
C ASN A 20 17.06 -1.39 -1.64
N VAL A 21 16.80 -1.79 -2.88
CA VAL A 21 17.27 -1.08 -4.07
C VAL A 21 16.38 0.13 -4.39
N LEU A 22 15.06 -0.03 -4.33
CA LEU A 22 14.08 0.97 -4.72
C LEU A 22 13.66 1.92 -3.59
N GLN A 23 14.13 1.76 -2.36
CA GLN A 23 13.84 2.70 -1.27
C GLN A 23 14.29 4.14 -1.61
N LYS A 24 15.32 4.27 -2.45
CA LYS A 24 15.80 5.57 -2.94
C LYS A 24 14.85 6.20 -3.95
N ASN A 25 13.97 5.39 -4.54
CA ASN A 25 13.07 5.79 -5.60
C ASN A 25 11.62 5.32 -5.31
N PRO A 26 10.94 5.97 -4.35
CA PRO A 26 9.63 5.52 -3.85
C PRO A 26 8.54 5.42 -4.94
N ARG A 27 8.64 6.21 -6.01
CA ARG A 27 7.74 6.11 -7.17
C ARG A 27 7.82 4.78 -7.93
N TYR A 28 9.02 4.20 -8.06
CA TYR A 28 9.20 2.90 -8.70
C TYR A 28 8.83 1.76 -7.75
N LEU A 29 9.14 1.93 -6.46
CA LEU A 29 8.72 1.00 -5.42
C LEU A 29 7.19 0.86 -5.38
N HIS A 30 6.47 1.97 -5.48
CA HIS A 30 5.00 2.01 -5.59
C HIS A 30 4.48 1.14 -6.73
N ALA A 31 4.98 1.37 -7.95
CA ALA A 31 4.52 0.64 -9.12
C ALA A 31 4.91 -0.85 -9.08
N TYR A 32 6.07 -1.17 -8.49
CA TYR A 32 6.49 -2.55 -8.29
C TYR A 32 5.55 -3.28 -7.33
N LEU A 33 5.30 -2.70 -6.15
CA LEU A 33 4.42 -3.29 -5.15
C LEU A 33 2.97 -3.42 -5.66
N ASP A 34 2.50 -2.50 -6.49
CA ASP A 34 1.18 -2.61 -7.14
C ASP A 34 1.11 -3.79 -8.12
N ALA A 35 2.17 -4.00 -8.89
CA ALA A 35 2.26 -5.13 -9.79
C ALA A 35 2.36 -6.46 -9.04
N VAL A 36 3.16 -6.52 -7.96
CA VAL A 36 3.26 -7.68 -7.07
C VAL A 36 1.90 -7.97 -6.44
N PHE A 37 1.21 -6.95 -5.93
CA PHE A 37 -0.13 -7.10 -5.35
C PHE A 37 -1.14 -7.65 -6.36
N SER A 38 -1.06 -7.20 -7.62
CA SER A 38 -1.93 -7.67 -8.70
C SER A 38 -1.66 -9.13 -9.09
N LYS A 39 -0.41 -9.61 -8.95
CA LYS A 39 -0.04 -11.01 -9.20
C LYS A 39 -0.29 -11.90 -7.99
N ASN A 40 0.35 -11.59 -6.87
CA ASN A 40 0.30 -12.33 -5.62
C ASN A 40 0.18 -11.37 -4.43
N PRO A 41 -1.04 -11.15 -3.91
CA PRO A 41 -1.28 -10.32 -2.73
C PRO A 41 -0.56 -10.82 -1.47
N ASN A 42 -0.14 -12.08 -1.45
CA ASN A 42 0.51 -12.70 -0.29
C ASN A 42 1.98 -12.27 -0.15
N ASP A 43 2.71 -12.09 -1.26
CA ASP A 43 4.11 -11.67 -1.27
C ASP A 43 4.29 -10.21 -0.83
N SER A 44 3.26 -9.37 -1.02
CA SER A 44 3.25 -7.97 -0.61
C SER A 44 2.63 -7.72 0.76
N ARG A 45 2.24 -8.76 1.52
CA ARG A 45 1.51 -8.61 2.80
C ARG A 45 2.24 -7.73 3.81
N ASP A 46 3.53 -7.95 3.99
CA ASP A 46 4.37 -7.18 4.91
C ASP A 46 4.57 -5.73 4.44
N TYR A 47 4.34 -5.47 3.15
CA TYR A 47 4.53 -4.17 2.51
C TYR A 47 3.21 -3.44 2.25
N HIS A 48 2.04 -3.99 2.59
CA HIS A 48 0.77 -3.33 2.35
C HIS A 48 0.65 -2.00 3.10
N THR A 49 1.11 -1.93 4.35
CA THR A 49 1.13 -0.67 5.12
C THR A 49 2.00 0.38 4.44
N LEU A 50 3.19 -0.02 3.96
CA LEU A 50 4.06 0.87 3.20
C LEU A 50 3.41 1.30 1.87
N GLN A 51 2.75 0.37 1.19
CA GLN A 51 2.07 0.62 -0.07
C GLN A 51 0.93 1.62 0.09
N VAL A 52 0.23 1.63 1.23
CA VAL A 52 -0.75 2.67 1.57
C VAL A 52 -0.07 4.05 1.63
N SER A 53 1.08 4.17 2.29
CA SER A 53 1.84 5.44 2.32
C SER A 53 2.22 5.91 0.92
N LEU A 54 2.70 4.98 0.09
CA LEU A 54 3.11 5.28 -1.29
C LEU A 54 1.91 5.70 -2.15
N TYR A 55 0.77 5.01 -2.02
CA TYR A 55 -0.47 5.40 -2.68
C TYR A 55 -0.91 6.81 -2.26
N ALA A 56 -0.88 7.12 -0.96
CA ALA A 56 -1.22 8.46 -0.46
C ALA A 56 -0.29 9.56 -1.00
N ASP A 57 0.98 9.24 -1.28
CA ASP A 57 1.96 10.18 -1.83
C ASP A 57 1.90 10.34 -3.36
N TYR A 58 1.64 9.27 -4.10
CA TYR A 58 1.73 9.26 -5.56
C TYR A 58 0.39 9.17 -6.29
N GLU A 59 -0.55 8.36 -5.79
CA GLU A 59 -1.81 8.04 -6.49
C GLU A 59 -2.98 7.86 -5.50
N PRO A 60 -3.40 8.93 -4.78
CA PRO A 60 -4.45 8.81 -3.76
C PRO A 60 -5.78 8.31 -4.32
N ASP A 61 -6.12 8.66 -5.56
CA ASP A 61 -7.34 8.17 -6.24
C ASP A 61 -7.41 6.63 -6.34
N LYS A 62 -6.27 5.95 -6.39
CA LYS A 62 -6.21 4.48 -6.42
C LYS A 62 -6.16 3.86 -5.03
N LEU A 63 -5.89 4.64 -3.99
CA LEU A 63 -5.76 4.15 -2.62
C LEU A 63 -7.03 3.44 -2.15
N ILE A 64 -8.21 4.01 -2.40
CA ILE A 64 -9.49 3.37 -2.03
C ILE A 64 -9.66 2.01 -2.73
N GLY A 65 -9.27 1.93 -4.00
CA GLY A 65 -9.30 0.68 -4.77
C GLY A 65 -8.38 -0.38 -4.17
N PHE A 66 -7.17 0.02 -3.77
CA PHE A 66 -6.23 -0.84 -3.06
C PHE A 66 -6.77 -1.29 -1.70
N LEU A 67 -7.22 -0.35 -0.85
CA LEU A 67 -7.76 -0.65 0.48
C LEU A 67 -8.96 -1.61 0.42
N ARG A 68 -9.80 -1.52 -0.61
CA ARG A 68 -10.91 -2.47 -0.81
C ARG A 68 -10.44 -3.92 -1.05
N LYS A 69 -9.30 -4.09 -1.72
CA LYS A 69 -8.74 -5.41 -2.06
C LYS A 69 -7.75 -5.91 -1.01
N ALA A 70 -6.98 -5.02 -0.42
CA ALA A 70 -5.98 -5.33 0.59
C ALA A 70 -6.67 -5.67 1.91
N GLY A 71 -6.35 -6.83 2.49
CA GLY A 71 -6.89 -7.25 3.79
C GLY A 71 -5.91 -7.12 4.95
N ASN A 72 -4.63 -6.86 4.68
CA ASN A 72 -3.53 -7.03 5.63
C ASN A 72 -2.71 -5.74 5.77
N TYR A 73 -3.37 -4.61 6.00
CA TYR A 73 -2.74 -3.31 6.22
C TYR A 73 -3.14 -2.75 7.58
N ASN A 74 -2.27 -1.93 8.18
CA ASN A 74 -2.59 -1.29 9.46
C ASN A 74 -3.53 -0.10 9.26
N LEU A 75 -4.76 -0.23 9.74
CA LEU A 75 -5.80 0.78 9.58
C LEU A 75 -5.46 2.11 10.27
N GLN A 76 -4.83 2.05 11.45
CA GLN A 76 -4.42 3.25 12.19
C GLN A 76 -3.35 4.03 11.45
N GLU A 77 -2.31 3.35 10.94
CA GLU A 77 -1.27 4.01 10.16
C GLU A 77 -1.83 4.59 8.87
N ALA A 78 -2.66 3.83 8.15
CA ALA A 78 -3.34 4.31 6.95
C ALA A 78 -4.13 5.59 7.21
N LEU A 79 -4.91 5.63 8.29
CA LEU A 79 -5.66 6.82 8.72
C LEU A 79 -4.72 7.98 9.05
N ALA A 80 -3.66 7.75 9.84
CA ALA A 80 -2.72 8.79 10.22
C ALA A 80 -2.01 9.42 9.00
N ILE A 81 -1.69 8.61 7.99
CA ILE A 81 -1.10 9.10 6.74
C ILE A 81 -2.11 9.91 5.94
N CYS A 82 -3.33 9.39 5.76
CA CYS A 82 -4.38 10.08 4.99
C CYS A 82 -4.78 11.39 5.66
N ASP A 83 -4.85 11.42 6.99
CA ASP A 83 -5.12 12.62 7.78
C ASP A 83 -4.01 13.66 7.63
N LYS A 84 -2.75 13.27 7.80
CA LYS A 84 -1.58 14.15 7.57
C LYS A 84 -1.54 14.72 6.15
N LYS A 85 -2.01 13.97 5.17
CA LYS A 85 -2.03 14.36 3.75
C LYS A 85 -3.32 15.08 3.33
N GLN A 86 -4.27 15.30 4.25
CA GLN A 86 -5.58 15.91 3.98
C GLN A 86 -6.38 15.16 2.89
N LEU A 87 -6.21 13.84 2.83
CA LEU A 87 -6.94 12.95 1.91
C LEU A 87 -8.35 12.69 2.44
N HIS A 88 -9.20 13.71 2.38
CA HIS A 88 -10.53 13.68 3.02
C HIS A 88 -11.40 12.51 2.54
N ARG A 89 -11.35 12.14 1.25
CA ARG A 89 -12.19 11.07 0.68
C ARG A 89 -11.79 9.71 1.22
N GLU A 90 -10.48 9.46 1.24
CA GLU A 90 -9.83 8.23 1.70
C GLU A 90 -9.97 8.10 3.21
N THR A 91 -9.73 9.19 3.94
CA THR A 91 -9.89 9.28 5.39
C THR A 91 -11.32 8.97 5.80
N VAL A 92 -12.34 9.55 5.15
CA VAL A 92 -13.75 9.23 5.42
C VAL A 92 -14.06 7.76 5.11
N PHE A 93 -13.53 7.21 4.02
CA PHE A 93 -13.68 5.78 3.69
C PHE A 93 -13.08 4.87 4.76
N LEU A 94 -11.86 5.18 5.20
CA LEU A 94 -11.16 4.47 6.27
C LEU A 94 -11.88 4.63 7.61
N TYR A 95 -12.41 5.81 7.95
CA TYR A 95 -13.22 6.04 9.15
C TYR A 95 -14.52 5.25 9.13
N GLY A 96 -15.19 5.12 7.97
CA GLY A 96 -16.36 4.26 7.82
C GLY A 96 -16.01 2.79 8.10
N ARG A 97 -14.83 2.34 7.65
CA ARG A 97 -14.34 0.98 7.90
C ARG A 97 -13.89 0.79 9.37
N ALA A 98 -13.23 1.78 9.95
CA ALA A 98 -12.81 1.81 11.35
C ALA A 98 -14.01 1.88 12.30
N GLY A 99 -15.08 2.56 11.92
CA GLY A 99 -16.35 2.62 12.64
C GLY A 99 -17.04 1.26 12.76
N ASN A 100 -16.84 0.37 11.78
CA ASN A 100 -17.22 -1.05 11.86
C ASN A 100 -16.17 -1.93 12.56
N GLY A 101 -14.93 -1.45 12.68
CA GLY A 101 -13.80 -2.12 13.32
C GLY A 101 -13.51 -1.62 14.73
N ARG A 102 -14.51 -1.14 15.49
CA ARG A 102 -14.35 -0.68 16.89
C ARG A 102 -13.76 -1.72 17.84
N VAL A 103 -13.50 -2.95 17.39
CA VAL A 103 -12.94 -4.03 18.19
C VAL A 103 -11.90 -4.80 17.38
N ALA A 104 -10.67 -4.30 17.31
CA ALA A 104 -9.48 -5.16 17.29
C ALA A 104 -8.22 -4.33 17.52
N LEU A 105 -7.56 -4.60 18.64
CA LEU A 105 -6.21 -4.13 19.04
C LEU A 105 -6.23 -2.67 19.54
N GLN A 106 -6.46 -2.35 20.81
CA GLN A 106 -5.80 -2.90 22.00
C GLN A 106 -4.34 -3.25 21.72
N ILE A 107 -3.49 -2.22 21.70
CA ILE A 107 -2.11 -2.38 22.13
C ILE A 107 -2.03 -1.71 23.50
N ILE A 108 -1.99 -2.60 24.50
CA ILE A 108 -1.47 -2.39 25.86
C ILE A 108 0.03 -2.16 25.77
#